data_AF-A0A6J3M097-F1
#
_entry.id   AF-A0A6J3M097-F1
#
_cell.length_a   1.000
_cell.length_b   1.000
_cell.length_c   1.000
_cell.angle_alpha   90.00
_cell.angle_beta   90.00
_cell.angle_gamma   90.00
#
_symmetry.space_group_name_H-M   'P 1'
#
loop_
_entity.id
_entity.type
_entity.pdbx_description
1 polymer ?
#
loop_
_entity_poly.entity_id
_entity_poly.type
_entity_poly.pdbx_seq_one_letter_code
_entity_poly.pdbx_strand_id
1 'polypeptide(L)'
;MKACSNEVFQEASEGVIALKSSLHRSGMEDFSCDHPDAVRLMIDSFYNGEYAGTVQSNSWMSRASPSSTRTRKRKASTALGGYGQLVTHARMYAMGAKYLIETLKIRARFKFMQRMRQGNIDPTDFAAAITVTYNTSTETDSEMGKCVFDSILQATDALLSADAVKEAIEMVDGLAYKLFLGQRAERPDTPSRSTMCRVRPFWPDLLSTNFE
;
A
#
# COMPACT_ATOMS: atom_id res chain seq x y z
N MET A 1 -28.96 31.24 -34.34
CA MET A 1 -28.56 30.32 -33.24
C MET A 1 -27.96 31.17 -32.14
N LYS A 2 -28.66 31.39 -31.01
CA LYS A 2 -28.14 32.12 -29.84
C LYS A 2 -27.69 31.07 -28.83
N ALA A 3 -26.38 30.88 -28.69
CA ALA A 3 -25.79 29.75 -27.96
C ALA A 3 -25.48 30.01 -26.49
N CYS A 4 -25.69 31.22 -25.96
CA CYS A 4 -25.41 31.52 -24.56
C CYS A 4 -26.45 32.50 -24.01
N SER A 5 -27.43 32.01 -23.26
CA SER A 5 -28.23 32.83 -22.35
C SER A 5 -27.57 32.83 -20.98
N ASN A 6 -27.32 34.02 -20.43
CA ASN A 6 -26.64 34.25 -19.14
C ASN A 6 -27.39 33.66 -17.93
N GLU A 7 -28.58 33.08 -18.13
CA GLU A 7 -29.42 32.54 -17.06
C GLU A 7 -29.10 31.07 -16.73
N VAL A 8 -28.29 30.39 -17.55
CA VAL A 8 -28.01 28.95 -17.37
C VAL A 8 -26.69 28.70 -16.62
N PHE A 9 -25.76 29.67 -16.64
CA PHE A 9 -24.45 29.52 -16.00
C PHE A 9 -24.16 30.73 -15.11
N GLN A 10 -24.21 30.52 -13.80
CA GLN A 10 -23.94 31.55 -12.79
C GLN A 10 -22.50 32.11 -12.89
N GLU A 11 -21.56 31.35 -13.46
CA GLU A 11 -20.18 31.80 -13.72
C GLU A 11 -20.10 32.90 -14.80
N ALA A 12 -21.09 33.01 -15.68
CA ALA A 12 -21.10 34.02 -16.74
C ALA A 12 -21.37 35.44 -16.20
N SER A 13 -22.07 35.58 -15.07
CA SER A 13 -22.35 36.90 -14.46
C SER A 13 -21.23 37.40 -13.57
N GLU A 14 -20.45 36.50 -12.95
CA GLU A 14 -19.41 36.87 -11.99
C GLU A 14 -18.02 36.94 -12.63
N GLY A 15 -17.83 36.35 -13.82
CA GLY A 15 -16.53 36.32 -14.51
C GLY A 15 -15.46 35.52 -13.77
N VAL A 16 -15.85 34.77 -12.74
CA VAL A 16 -14.97 33.98 -11.88
C VAL A 16 -15.49 32.55 -11.87
N ILE A 17 -14.69 31.65 -12.42
CA ILE A 17 -14.88 30.20 -12.30
C ILE A 17 -14.37 29.82 -10.92
N ALA A 18 -15.27 29.76 -9.94
CA ALA A 18 -14.96 29.29 -8.60
C ALA A 18 -14.86 27.75 -8.65
N LEU A 19 -13.65 27.25 -8.95
CA LEU A 19 -13.35 25.82 -8.83
C LEU A 19 -13.58 25.42 -7.37
N LYS A 20 -14.70 24.75 -7.09
CA LYS A 20 -14.90 24.04 -5.84
C LYS A 20 -13.90 22.90 -5.83
N SER A 21 -12.70 23.14 -5.29
CA SER A 21 -11.83 22.06 -4.85
C SER A 21 -12.69 21.20 -3.95
N SER A 22 -12.94 19.94 -4.34
CA SER A 22 -13.80 19.02 -3.60
C SER A 22 -13.41 19.14 -2.14
N LEU A 23 -14.31 19.72 -1.35
CA LEU A 23 -14.09 20.05 0.04
C LEU A 23 -13.53 18.79 0.69
N HIS A 24 -12.29 18.88 1.13
CA HIS A 24 -11.62 17.83 1.89
C HIS A 24 -12.58 17.48 3.03
N ARG A 25 -13.25 16.34 2.95
CA ARG A 25 -14.11 15.85 4.03
C ARG A 25 -13.16 15.61 5.18
N SER A 26 -13.11 16.56 6.10
CA SER A 26 -12.16 16.64 7.21
C SER A 26 -12.11 15.30 7.93
N GLY A 27 -11.07 14.50 7.67
CA GLY A 27 -10.87 13.17 8.26
C GLY A 27 -10.56 12.04 7.29
N MET A 28 -10.75 12.21 5.97
CA MET A 28 -10.35 11.19 5.00
C MET A 28 -8.88 11.38 4.62
N GLU A 29 -8.04 10.39 4.93
CA GLU A 29 -6.62 10.41 4.51
C GLU A 29 -6.55 10.64 3.00
N ASP A 30 -5.65 11.53 2.58
CA ASP A 30 -5.36 11.72 1.17
C ASP A 30 -4.65 10.45 0.66
N PHE A 31 -5.40 9.57 0.01
CA PHE A 31 -4.88 8.40 -0.69
C PHE A 31 -4.14 8.79 -1.98
N SER A 32 -3.94 10.08 -2.25
CA SER A 32 -3.04 10.53 -3.30
C SER A 32 -1.68 9.87 -3.12
N CYS A 33 -1.20 9.27 -4.21
CA CYS A 33 0.11 8.65 -4.25
C CYS A 33 1.22 9.68 -4.01
N ASP A 34 0.96 10.97 -4.28
CA ASP A 34 1.93 12.07 -4.23
C ASP A 34 2.12 12.65 -2.83
N HIS A 35 1.83 11.87 -1.78
CA HIS A 35 2.18 12.27 -0.43
C HIS A 35 3.69 12.59 -0.37
N PRO A 36 4.13 13.72 0.19
CA PRO A 36 5.52 14.18 0.10
C PRO A 36 6.52 13.12 0.62
N ASP A 37 6.13 12.35 1.63
CA ASP A 37 6.93 11.24 2.15
C ASP A 37 7.06 10.06 1.17
N ALA A 38 6.02 9.72 0.39
CA ALA A 38 6.08 8.66 -0.62
C ALA A 38 6.98 9.09 -1.80
N VAL A 39 6.84 10.35 -2.23
CA VAL A 39 7.68 10.95 -3.28
C VAL A 39 9.15 10.93 -2.84
N ARG A 40 9.43 11.29 -1.58
CA ARG A 40 10.77 11.24 -1.03
C ARG A 40 11.36 9.83 -1.08
N LEU A 41 10.61 8.81 -0.65
CA LEU A 41 11.06 7.42 -0.71
C LEU A 41 11.26 6.93 -2.15
N MET A 42 10.41 7.37 -3.09
CA MET A 42 10.58 7.06 -4.51
C MET A 42 11.90 7.64 -5.04
N ILE A 43 12.19 8.91 -4.73
CA ILE A 43 13.45 9.56 -5.09
C ILE A 43 14.63 8.81 -4.47
N ASP A 44 14.56 8.47 -3.18
CA ASP A 44 15.59 7.69 -2.50
C ASP A 44 15.81 6.32 -3.18
N SER A 45 14.74 5.68 -3.66
CA SER A 45 14.82 4.44 -4.42
C SER A 45 15.59 4.58 -5.73
N PHE A 46 15.49 5.73 -6.40
CA PHE A 46 16.22 5.97 -7.65
C PHE A 46 17.70 6.20 -7.43
N TYR A 47 18.06 6.92 -6.37
CA TYR A 47 19.46 7.23 -6.08
C TYR A 47 20.20 6.07 -5.42
N ASN A 48 19.56 5.37 -4.49
CA ASN A 48 20.22 4.32 -3.70
C ASN A 48 19.91 2.91 -4.20
N GLY A 49 19.01 2.78 -5.19
CA GLY A 49 18.52 1.48 -5.61
C GLY A 49 17.71 0.77 -4.52
N GLU A 50 17.32 1.45 -3.44
CA GLU A 50 16.47 0.93 -2.39
C GLU A 50 15.76 2.08 -1.69
N TYR A 51 14.45 1.95 -1.44
CA TYR A 51 13.79 2.81 -0.47
C TYR A 51 13.80 2.11 0.88
N ALA A 52 14.40 2.77 1.86
CA ALA A 52 14.53 2.21 3.20
C ALA A 52 13.19 2.35 3.93
N GLY A 53 12.54 1.20 4.20
CA GLY A 53 11.44 1.10 5.18
C GLY A 53 11.93 1.19 6.64
N THR A 54 13.23 1.41 6.81
CA THR A 54 13.97 1.44 8.06
C THR A 54 14.82 2.68 8.07
N VAL A 55 14.64 3.51 9.10
CA VAL A 55 15.47 4.68 9.39
C VAL A 55 16.94 4.27 9.43
N GLN A 56 17.66 4.42 8.33
CA GLN A 56 19.03 4.90 8.40
C GLN A 56 18.93 6.40 8.46
N SER A 57 19.09 6.92 9.67
CA SER A 57 19.48 8.32 9.87
C SER A 57 20.68 8.58 8.97
N ASN A 58 20.52 9.38 7.93
CA ASN A 58 21.62 9.84 7.09
C ASN A 58 22.49 10.77 7.94
N SER A 59 23.37 10.14 8.72
CA SER A 59 24.62 10.67 9.22
C SER A 59 25.48 11.07 8.03
N TRP A 60 25.25 12.26 7.45
CA TRP A 60 26.23 12.88 6.55
C TRP A 60 26.21 14.42 6.49
N MET A 61 25.35 15.09 7.27
CA MET A 61 25.53 16.51 7.62
C MET A 61 25.32 16.72 9.11
N SER A 62 26.23 16.21 9.93
CA SER A 62 26.40 16.70 11.30
C SER A 62 27.89 16.78 11.57
N ARG A 63 28.48 17.92 11.15
CA ARG A 63 29.79 18.34 11.64
C ARG A 63 29.70 18.39 13.15
N ALA A 64 30.50 17.55 13.79
CA ALA A 64 30.55 17.42 15.24
C ALA A 64 30.85 18.77 15.91
N SER A 65 30.04 19.12 16.90
CA SER A 65 30.48 19.85 18.09
C SER A 65 30.15 18.97 19.30
N PRO A 66 31.13 18.59 20.13
CA PRO A 66 30.89 17.65 21.20
C PRO A 66 30.49 18.41 22.47
N SER A 67 29.21 18.48 22.79
CA SER A 67 28.78 18.47 24.19
C SER A 67 27.29 18.14 24.33
N SER A 68 26.97 17.51 25.45
CA SER A 68 25.61 17.17 25.94
C SER A 68 25.07 15.80 25.50
N THR A 69 25.38 14.82 26.34
CA THR A 69 24.65 13.56 26.54
C THR A 69 23.18 13.82 26.92
N ARG A 70 22.27 13.68 25.96
CA ARG A 70 20.86 13.32 26.23
C ARG A 70 20.52 12.08 25.43
N THR A 71 20.43 10.95 26.11
CA THR A 71 19.81 9.70 25.62
C THR A 71 18.34 9.96 25.31
N ARG A 72 18.06 10.47 24.11
CA ARG A 72 16.72 10.47 23.53
C ARG A 72 16.39 9.01 23.19
N LYS A 73 15.48 8.43 23.97
CA LYS A 73 14.72 7.22 23.62
C LYS A 73 13.91 7.56 22.36
N ARG A 74 14.52 7.43 21.18
CA ARG A 74 13.87 7.77 19.91
C ARG A 74 12.90 6.64 19.57
N LYS A 75 11.60 6.97 19.55
CA LYS A 75 10.56 6.11 18.98
C LYS A 75 11.01 5.68 17.57
N ALA A 76 10.98 4.38 17.30
CA ALA A 76 11.21 3.84 15.96
C ALA A 76 10.26 4.57 15.00
N SER A 77 10.81 5.40 14.12
CA SER A 77 10.02 6.10 13.12
C SER A 77 9.72 5.07 12.04
N THR A 78 8.51 4.55 12.09
CA THR A 78 7.87 3.82 10.99
C THR A 78 7.98 4.67 9.71
N ALA A 79 8.43 4.05 8.62
CA ALA A 79 8.69 4.69 7.33
C ALA A 79 7.45 5.45 6.81
N LEU A 80 7.65 6.60 6.17
CA LEU A 80 6.66 7.67 6.00
C LEU A 80 6.06 8.15 7.33
N GLY A 81 6.59 9.18 7.98
CA GLY A 81 5.79 10.01 8.91
C GLY A 81 5.01 9.34 10.06
N GLY A 82 5.28 8.08 10.43
CA GLY A 82 4.47 7.30 11.39
C GLY A 82 3.58 6.20 10.78
N TYR A 83 3.48 6.10 9.46
CA TYR A 83 2.76 5.04 8.74
C TYR A 83 3.44 3.69 8.87
N GLY A 84 2.66 2.63 9.06
CA GLY A 84 3.24 1.30 9.18
C GLY A 84 3.94 0.82 7.89
N GLN A 85 4.69 -0.26 8.03
CA GLN A 85 5.55 -0.74 6.95
C GLN A 85 4.73 -1.30 5.78
N LEU A 86 3.58 -1.91 6.05
CA LEU A 86 2.71 -2.44 5.00
C LEU A 86 2.07 -1.31 4.19
N VAL A 87 1.58 -0.26 4.86
CA VAL A 87 1.09 0.95 4.20
C VAL A 87 2.17 1.58 3.33
N THR A 88 3.40 1.65 3.84
CA THR A 88 4.54 2.17 3.07
C THR A 88 4.72 1.40 1.76
N HIS A 89 4.75 0.07 1.81
CA HIS A 89 4.93 -0.74 0.60
C HIS A 89 3.74 -0.63 -0.35
N ALA A 90 2.50 -0.58 0.16
CA ALA A 90 1.32 -0.36 -0.67
C ALA A 90 1.36 1.00 -1.40
N ARG A 91 1.72 2.08 -0.71
CA ARG A 91 1.87 3.42 -1.32
C ARG A 91 2.98 3.47 -2.36
N MET A 92 4.12 2.83 -2.08
CA MET A 92 5.23 2.76 -3.04
C MET A 92 4.86 1.96 -4.30
N TYR A 93 4.03 0.94 -4.17
CA TYR A 93 3.47 0.23 -5.32
C TYR A 93 2.55 1.14 -6.15
N ALA A 94 1.66 1.87 -5.48
CA ALA A 94 0.76 2.82 -6.13
C ALA A 94 1.54 3.92 -6.88
N MET A 95 2.64 4.42 -6.30
CA MET A 95 3.58 5.32 -6.96
C MET A 95 4.22 4.69 -8.20
N GLY A 96 4.68 3.45 -8.08
CA GLY A 96 5.23 2.71 -9.21
C GLY A 96 4.20 2.50 -10.34
N ALA A 97 2.93 2.28 -10.00
CA ALA A 97 1.85 2.20 -10.98
C ALA A 97 1.57 3.56 -11.64
N LYS A 98 1.46 4.64 -10.85
CA LYS A 98 1.18 5.99 -11.34
C LYS A 98 2.25 6.53 -12.28
N TYR A 99 3.52 6.33 -11.93
CA TYR A 99 4.66 6.85 -12.70
C TYR A 99 5.27 5.80 -13.65
N LEU A 100 4.63 4.63 -13.81
CA LEU A 100 5.06 3.55 -14.71
C LEU A 100 6.48 3.05 -14.43
N ILE A 101 6.85 2.96 -13.15
CA ILE A 101 8.15 2.48 -12.68
C ILE A 101 8.01 1.02 -12.24
N GLU A 102 8.20 0.09 -13.18
CA GLU A 102 7.97 -1.33 -12.92
C GLU A 102 8.89 -1.92 -11.84
N THR A 103 10.16 -1.51 -11.81
CA THR A 103 11.12 -1.97 -10.79
C THR A 103 10.67 -1.58 -9.38
N LEU A 104 9.99 -0.45 -9.23
CA LEU A 104 9.45 0.01 -7.95
C LEU A 104 8.25 -0.83 -7.52
N LYS A 105 7.35 -1.17 -8.45
CA LYS A 105 6.21 -2.08 -8.21
C LYS A 105 6.69 -3.44 -7.72
N ILE A 106 7.62 -4.06 -8.46
CA ILE A 106 8.18 -5.38 -8.13
C ILE A 106 8.79 -5.38 -6.72
N ARG A 107 9.61 -4.37 -6.41
CA ARG A 107 10.26 -4.25 -5.11
C ARG A 107 9.28 -3.98 -3.98
N ALA A 108 8.28 -3.15 -4.21
CA ALA A 108 7.27 -2.86 -3.21
C ALA A 108 6.44 -4.09 -2.86
N ARG A 109 6.03 -4.85 -3.88
CA ARG A 109 5.39 -6.15 -3.71
C ARG A 109 6.27 -7.13 -2.92
N PHE A 110 7.53 -7.26 -3.29
CA PHE A 110 8.47 -8.16 -2.61
C PHE A 110 8.61 -7.80 -1.12
N LYS A 111 8.81 -6.53 -0.79
CA LYS A 111 8.96 -6.08 0.61
C LYS A 111 7.66 -6.20 1.40
N PHE A 112 6.51 -5.95 0.79
CA PHE A 112 5.20 -6.19 1.40
C PHE A 112 5.06 -7.66 1.84
N MET A 113 5.32 -8.58 0.91
CA MET A 113 5.22 -10.02 1.19
C MET A 113 6.27 -10.48 2.20
N GLN A 114 7.49 -9.96 2.13
CA GLN A 114 8.53 -10.23 3.12
C GLN A 114 8.07 -9.81 4.52
N ARG A 115 7.40 -8.66 4.64
CA ARG A 115 6.88 -8.18 5.92
C ARG A 115 5.72 -9.02 6.45
N MET A 116 4.85 -9.50 5.56
CA MET A 116 3.77 -10.43 5.90
C MET A 116 4.32 -11.75 6.47
N ARG A 117 5.40 -12.28 5.88
CA ARG A 117 6.04 -13.54 6.32
C ARG A 117 6.68 -13.46 7.72
N GLN A 118 6.98 -12.27 8.22
CA GLN A 118 7.56 -12.09 9.55
C GLN A 118 6.55 -12.30 10.68
N GLY A 119 5.24 -12.35 10.38
CA GLY A 119 4.18 -12.73 11.33
C GLY A 119 3.82 -11.72 12.42
N ASN A 120 4.71 -10.79 12.77
CA ASN A 120 4.44 -9.72 13.75
C ASN A 120 3.82 -8.50 13.06
N ILE A 121 2.59 -8.63 12.55
CA ILE A 121 1.90 -7.56 11.80
C ILE A 121 1.01 -6.77 12.75
N ASP A 122 1.05 -5.45 12.63
CA ASP A 122 0.11 -4.58 13.30
C ASP A 122 -1.23 -4.58 12.53
N PRO A 123 -2.37 -4.95 13.16
CA PRO A 123 -3.67 -4.95 12.49
C PRO A 123 -4.05 -3.61 11.89
N THR A 124 -3.67 -2.49 12.51
CA THR A 124 -3.97 -1.15 11.97
C THR A 124 -3.16 -0.81 10.73
N ASP A 125 -1.89 -1.22 10.68
CA ASP A 125 -1.05 -1.11 9.48
C ASP A 125 -1.60 -1.95 8.32
N PHE A 126 -2.04 -3.19 8.62
CA PHE A 126 -2.62 -4.06 7.59
C PHE A 126 -3.94 -3.53 7.04
N ALA A 127 -4.85 -3.07 7.92
CA ALA A 127 -6.11 -2.44 7.52
C ALA A 127 -5.88 -1.25 6.60
N ALA A 128 -5.01 -0.33 6.98
CA ALA A 128 -4.67 0.83 6.17
C ALA A 128 -4.03 0.43 4.82
N ALA A 129 -3.22 -0.63 4.80
CA ALA A 129 -2.64 -1.14 3.56
C ALA A 129 -3.67 -1.74 2.60
N ILE A 130 -4.71 -2.42 3.11
CA ILE A 130 -5.85 -2.89 2.32
C ILE A 130 -6.54 -1.68 1.67
N THR A 131 -6.91 -0.70 2.47
CA THR A 131 -7.61 0.51 2.00
C THR A 131 -6.79 1.26 0.94
N VAL A 132 -5.49 1.47 1.17
CA VAL A 132 -4.61 2.10 0.17
C VAL A 132 -4.58 1.28 -1.11
N THR A 133 -4.40 -0.04 -1.03
CA THR A 133 -4.25 -0.89 -2.20
C THR A 133 -5.48 -0.84 -3.09
N TYR A 134 -6.68 -0.97 -2.52
CA TYR A 134 -7.92 -0.98 -3.29
C TYR A 134 -8.40 0.41 -3.72
N ASN A 135 -8.04 1.48 -3.02
CA ASN A 135 -8.36 2.85 -3.44
C ASN A 135 -7.41 3.39 -4.52
N THR A 136 -6.19 2.87 -4.63
CA THR A 136 -5.18 3.35 -5.57
C THR A 136 -4.92 2.42 -6.75
N SER A 137 -5.39 1.17 -6.69
CA SER A 137 -5.28 0.22 -7.80
C SER A 137 -6.38 0.45 -8.84
N THR A 138 -5.98 0.57 -10.12
CA THR A 138 -6.90 0.40 -11.24
C THR A 138 -7.10 -1.10 -11.54
N GLU A 139 -8.30 -1.52 -11.99
CA GLU A 139 -8.65 -2.94 -12.18
C GLU A 139 -7.69 -3.72 -13.09
N THR A 140 -6.98 -3.02 -13.98
CA THR A 140 -6.07 -3.62 -14.97
C THR A 140 -4.73 -4.11 -14.40
N ASP A 141 -4.30 -3.65 -13.21
CA ASP A 141 -2.91 -3.80 -12.76
C ASP A 141 -2.75 -4.14 -11.26
N SER A 142 -3.75 -4.75 -10.61
CA SER A 142 -3.65 -4.98 -9.17
C SER A 142 -2.94 -6.29 -8.80
N GLU A 143 -1.67 -6.45 -9.18
CA GLU A 143 -0.84 -7.53 -8.62
C GLU A 143 -0.68 -7.39 -7.11
N MET A 144 -0.63 -6.15 -6.61
CA MET A 144 -0.63 -5.87 -5.18
C MET A 144 -1.95 -6.29 -4.54
N GLY A 145 -3.10 -6.04 -5.18
CA GLY A 145 -4.41 -6.51 -4.69
C GLY A 145 -4.49 -8.03 -4.61
N LYS A 146 -3.91 -8.76 -5.56
CA LYS A 146 -3.76 -10.23 -5.47
C LYS A 146 -2.91 -10.62 -4.25
N CYS A 147 -1.78 -9.94 -4.02
CA CYS A 147 -0.93 -10.22 -2.86
C CYS A 147 -1.64 -9.94 -1.54
N VAL A 148 -2.42 -8.86 -1.45
CA VAL A 148 -3.23 -8.54 -0.28
C VAL A 148 -4.34 -9.58 -0.09
N PHE A 149 -5.00 -9.98 -1.17
CA PHE A 149 -6.02 -11.05 -1.15
C PHE A 149 -5.45 -12.37 -0.63
N ASP A 150 -4.33 -12.83 -1.19
CA ASP A 150 -3.64 -14.05 -0.74
C ASP A 150 -3.17 -13.92 0.72
N SER A 151 -2.74 -12.72 1.11
CA SER A 151 -2.35 -12.40 2.48
C SER A 151 -3.50 -12.49 3.47
N ILE A 152 -4.73 -12.11 3.06
CA ILE A 152 -5.94 -12.24 3.88
C ILE A 152 -6.33 -13.71 4.03
N LEU A 153 -6.27 -14.50 2.95
CA LEU A 153 -6.57 -15.94 3.01
C LEU A 153 -5.60 -16.72 3.92
N GLN A 154 -4.33 -16.29 3.96
CA GLN A 154 -3.28 -16.92 4.76
C GLN A 154 -3.11 -16.27 6.15
N ALA A 155 -3.86 -15.20 6.46
CA ALA A 155 -3.75 -14.49 7.73
C ALA A 155 -4.20 -15.36 8.90
N THR A 156 -3.67 -15.05 10.09
CA THR A 156 -4.10 -15.70 11.33
C THR A 156 -5.47 -15.16 11.77
N ASP A 157 -6.26 -16.00 12.44
CA ASP A 157 -7.57 -15.60 12.99
C ASP A 157 -7.45 -14.38 13.95
N ALA A 158 -6.30 -14.25 14.64
CA ALA A 158 -5.99 -13.10 15.49
C ALA A 158 -5.91 -11.78 14.70
N LEU A 159 -5.36 -11.80 13.48
CA LEU A 159 -5.27 -10.61 12.62
C LEU A 159 -6.65 -10.26 12.02
N LEU A 160 -7.41 -11.27 11.61
CA LEU A 160 -8.74 -11.10 11.00
C LEU A 160 -9.84 -10.75 12.02
N SER A 161 -9.67 -11.13 13.28
CA SER A 161 -10.61 -10.79 14.35
C SER A 161 -10.57 -9.32 14.76
N ALA A 162 -9.50 -8.59 14.42
CA ALA A 162 -9.35 -7.18 14.73
C ALA A 162 -10.37 -6.31 13.97
N ASP A 163 -11.05 -5.41 14.68
CA ASP A 163 -12.15 -4.61 14.11
C ASP A 163 -11.70 -3.71 12.96
N ALA A 164 -10.49 -3.14 13.06
CA ALA A 164 -9.91 -2.31 11.99
C ALA A 164 -9.77 -3.08 10.66
N VAL A 165 -9.42 -4.37 10.71
CA VAL A 165 -9.25 -5.19 9.50
C VAL A 165 -10.60 -5.55 8.89
N LYS A 166 -11.60 -5.84 9.73
CA LYS A 166 -12.98 -6.10 9.28
C LYS A 166 -13.57 -4.88 8.59
N GLU A 167 -13.45 -3.71 9.21
CA GLU A 167 -13.93 -2.45 8.65
C GLU A 167 -13.26 -2.15 7.30
N ALA A 168 -11.95 -2.39 7.19
CA ALA A 168 -11.23 -2.21 5.92
C ALA A 168 -11.70 -3.19 4.83
N ILE A 169 -12.06 -4.42 5.18
CA ILE A 169 -12.61 -5.41 4.21
C ILE A 169 -14.02 -5.02 3.78
N GLU A 170 -14.85 -4.54 4.71
CA GLU A 170 -16.22 -4.09 4.43
C GLU A 170 -16.26 -2.82 3.58
N MET A 171 -15.27 -1.93 3.74
CA MET A 171 -15.14 -0.72 2.94
C MET A 171 -14.83 -0.99 1.46
N VAL A 172 -14.24 -2.15 1.14
CA VAL A 172 -13.92 -2.52 -0.25
C VAL A 172 -15.05 -3.32 -0.86
N ASP A 173 -15.79 -2.68 -1.77
CA ASP A 173 -16.92 -3.30 -2.46
C ASP A 173 -16.55 -4.62 -3.15
N GLY A 174 -17.28 -5.68 -2.80
CA GLY A 174 -17.11 -7.01 -3.39
C GLY A 174 -15.87 -7.79 -2.92
N LEU A 175 -15.00 -7.23 -2.06
CA LEU A 175 -13.84 -7.95 -1.52
C LEU A 175 -14.26 -9.15 -0.66
N ALA A 176 -15.21 -8.95 0.26
CA ALA A 176 -15.74 -10.02 1.11
C ALA A 176 -16.31 -11.19 0.29
N TYR A 177 -17.04 -10.89 -0.79
CA TYR A 177 -17.58 -11.91 -1.69
C TYR A 177 -16.47 -12.64 -2.46
N LYS A 178 -15.47 -11.92 -2.96
CA LYS A 178 -14.28 -12.53 -3.60
C LYS A 178 -13.52 -13.44 -2.64
N LEU A 179 -13.37 -13.06 -1.37
CA LEU A 179 -12.71 -13.88 -0.35
C LEU A 179 -13.49 -15.17 -0.08
N PHE A 180 -14.82 -15.08 0.00
CA PHE A 180 -15.68 -16.26 0.14
C PHE A 180 -15.53 -17.24 -1.02
N LEU A 181 -15.46 -16.73 -2.27
CA LEU A 181 -15.18 -17.57 -3.43
C LEU A 181 -13.77 -18.18 -3.40
N GLY A 182 -12.76 -17.41 -3.00
CA GLY A 182 -11.39 -17.88 -2.85
C GLY A 182 -11.26 -19.03 -1.84
N GLN A 183 -11.90 -18.91 -0.68
CA GLN A 183 -11.89 -19.95 0.34
C GLN A 183 -12.56 -21.26 -0.11
N ARG A 184 -13.57 -21.17 -0.99
CA ARG A 184 -14.22 -22.34 -1.59
C ARG A 184 -13.34 -23.02 -2.64
N ALA A 185 -12.61 -22.24 -3.43
CA ALA A 185 -11.68 -22.78 -4.41
C ALA A 185 -10.54 -23.59 -3.76
N GLU A 186 -10.15 -23.27 -2.52
CA GLU A 186 -9.15 -24.03 -1.75
C GLU A 186 -9.68 -25.31 -1.10
N ARG A 187 -10.99 -25.59 -1.14
CA ARG A 187 -11.55 -26.90 -0.74
C ARG A 187 -11.70 -27.79 -1.97
N PRO A 188 -10.72 -28.64 -2.33
CA PRO A 188 -10.98 -29.68 -3.32
C PRO A 188 -12.02 -30.65 -2.76
N ASP A 189 -13.08 -30.90 -3.52
CA ASP A 189 -14.14 -31.86 -3.20
C ASP A 189 -13.60 -33.32 -3.16
N THR A 190 -13.03 -33.73 -2.02
CA THR A 190 -12.91 -35.10 -1.45
C THR A 190 -12.30 -36.25 -2.32
N PRO A 191 -12.12 -37.50 -1.83
CA PRO A 191 -10.78 -38.08 -1.68
C PRO A 191 -10.54 -39.33 -2.53
N SER A 192 -9.41 -39.40 -3.23
CA SER A 192 -8.87 -40.67 -3.72
C SER A 192 -7.41 -40.79 -3.32
N ARG A 193 -7.20 -41.65 -2.31
CA ARG A 193 -6.07 -42.56 -2.13
C ARG A 193 -4.67 -42.00 -2.43
N SER A 194 -3.93 -41.81 -1.33
CA SER A 194 -2.46 -41.89 -1.28
C SER A 194 -1.70 -40.96 -2.22
N THR A 195 -1.19 -39.86 -1.67
CA THR A 195 0.25 -39.67 -1.40
C THR A 195 0.39 -38.48 -0.47
N MET A 196 1.19 -38.63 0.59
CA MET A 196 1.70 -37.51 1.37
C MET A 196 2.33 -36.47 0.45
N CYS A 197 1.85 -35.23 0.51
CA CYS A 197 2.67 -34.05 0.26
C CYS A 197 2.12 -32.91 1.11
N ARG A 198 2.58 -32.86 2.36
CA ARG A 198 2.82 -31.56 3.00
C ARG A 198 3.84 -30.81 2.14
N VAL A 199 3.71 -29.48 2.16
CA VAL A 199 4.61 -28.46 1.59
C VAL A 199 4.36 -28.16 0.12
N ARG A 200 3.80 -26.97 -0.14
CA ARG A 200 4.47 -25.91 -0.94
C ARG A 200 3.99 -24.52 -0.52
N PRO A 201 4.87 -23.57 -0.15
CA PRO A 201 4.63 -22.17 -0.45
C PRO A 201 4.82 -22.00 -1.97
N PHE A 202 3.73 -21.83 -2.70
CA PHE A 202 3.74 -21.59 -4.14
C PHE A 202 4.01 -20.11 -4.39
N TRP A 203 5.28 -19.73 -4.51
CA TRP A 203 5.69 -18.49 -5.15
C TRP A 203 6.78 -18.85 -6.15
N PRO A 204 6.60 -18.55 -7.46
CA PRO A 204 7.66 -18.78 -8.43
C PRO A 204 8.83 -17.83 -8.18
N ASP A 205 10.04 -18.37 -8.31
CA ASP A 205 11.29 -17.63 -8.24
C ASP A 205 11.34 -16.53 -9.30
N LEU A 206 11.10 -15.29 -8.88
CA LEU A 206 11.36 -14.08 -9.66
C LEU A 206 12.85 -13.69 -9.61
N LEU A 207 13.74 -14.66 -9.82
CA LEU A 207 15.17 -14.45 -9.98
C LEU A 207 15.73 -15.42 -11.03
N SER A 208 15.47 -15.11 -12.30
CA SER A 208 16.31 -15.53 -13.43
C SER A 208 15.98 -14.68 -14.64
N THR A 209 16.38 -13.41 -14.59
CA THR A 209 16.79 -12.70 -15.80
C THR A 209 18.20 -12.20 -15.55
N ASN A 210 19.14 -12.92 -16.17
CA ASN A 210 20.51 -12.48 -16.32
C ASN A 210 20.49 -11.10 -16.98
N PHE A 211 21.08 -10.12 -16.31
CA PHE A 211 21.46 -8.86 -16.91
C PHE A 211 22.88 -9.09 -17.44
N GLU A 212 23.00 -9.27 -18.75
CA GLU A 212 24.21 -8.94 -19.52
C GLU A 212 23.99 -7.58 -20.18
#